data_AF-A0A1V4PK24-F1
#
_entry.id   AF-A0A1V4PK24-F1
#
_cell.length_a   1.000
_cell.length_b   1.000
_cell.length_c   1.000
_cell.angle_alpha   90.00
_cell.angle_beta   90.00
_cell.angle_gamma   90.00
#
_symmetry.space_group_name_H-M   'P 1'
#
loop_
_entity.id
_entity.type
_entity.pdbx_description
1 polymer ?
#
loop_
_entity_poly.entity_id
_entity_poly.type
_entity_poly.pdbx_seq_one_letter_code
_entity_poly.pdbx_strand_id
1 'polypeptide(L)'
;MRTIWPANAKTLNSRICSASSTRRVAVTSPEIAQTVAEVYREHLSLPAEWTPAQRQSFLDKTAATLSRQVAELAAELGEQAVQEWTTSHGEHPDYLTKVGLLNTAMLSAKEIVLSQQLYELIPPPETPSGDLDLPSSTETLPWTQRWTHTQHRTEPTEELEELVASLWPAPQFSAVFRIKAGYLLAARAEDQLPLPRQAHDPLTEELAQLVFQDLRDDGLPAR
;
A
#
# COMPACT_ATOMS: atom_id res chain seq x y z
N MET A 1 -15.05 -15.42 -24.60
CA MET A 1 -14.47 -14.22 -25.26
C MET A 1 -15.14 -12.97 -24.71
N ARG A 2 -14.46 -12.24 -23.83
CA ARG A 2 -14.85 -10.89 -23.39
C ARG A 2 -13.57 -10.07 -23.25
N THR A 3 -13.35 -9.19 -24.23
CA THR A 3 -12.38 -8.11 -24.20
C THR A 3 -12.93 -7.00 -23.31
N ILE A 4 -12.22 -6.66 -22.23
CA ILE A 4 -12.52 -5.49 -21.41
C ILE A 4 -11.26 -4.62 -21.43
N TRP A 5 -11.07 -3.88 -22.53
CA TRP A 5 -10.13 -2.76 -22.59
C TRP A 5 -10.96 -1.48 -22.65
N PRO A 6 -10.91 -0.59 -21.66
CA PRO A 6 -11.51 0.72 -21.81
C PRO A 6 -10.64 1.55 -22.77
N ALA A 7 -11.06 1.60 -24.04
CA ALA A 7 -10.61 2.61 -24.99
C ALA A 7 -11.29 3.94 -24.64
N ASN A 8 -10.71 4.72 -23.71
CA ASN A 8 -11.09 6.12 -23.54
C ASN A 8 -10.15 7.03 -24.33
N ALA A 9 -10.35 7.05 -25.65
CA ALA A 9 -9.87 8.13 -26.50
C ALA A 9 -10.85 9.30 -26.39
N LYS A 10 -10.71 10.15 -25.36
CA LYS A 10 -11.37 11.46 -25.37
C LYS A 10 -10.50 12.43 -26.17
N THR A 11 -10.80 12.48 -27.46
CA THR A 11 -10.28 13.43 -28.44
C THR A 11 -10.54 14.87 -27.97
N LEU A 12 -9.52 15.55 -27.46
CA LEU A 12 -9.51 17.00 -27.35
C LEU A 12 -8.91 17.57 -28.63
N ASN A 13 -9.79 17.99 -29.54
CA ASN A 13 -9.44 18.84 -30.67
C ASN A 13 -8.84 20.15 -30.15
N SER A 14 -7.53 20.33 -30.31
CA SER A 14 -6.91 21.66 -30.24
C SER A 14 -5.98 21.86 -31.42
N ARG A 15 -6.07 23.08 -31.97
CA ARG A 15 -5.55 23.48 -33.27
C ARG A 15 -4.03 23.39 -33.32
N ILE A 16 -3.56 22.88 -34.44
CA ILE A 16 -2.15 22.76 -34.83
C ILE A 16 -1.56 24.16 -34.97
N CYS A 17 -0.60 24.50 -34.10
CA CYS A 17 0.44 25.45 -34.42
C CYS A 17 1.74 24.65 -34.61
N SER A 18 2.26 24.65 -35.84
CA SER A 18 3.59 24.15 -36.16
C SER A 18 4.64 24.85 -35.30
N ALA A 19 5.24 24.10 -34.39
CA ALA A 19 6.53 24.43 -33.80
C ALA A 19 7.40 23.17 -33.88
N SER A 20 8.58 23.34 -34.47
CA SER A 20 9.57 22.30 -34.70
C SER A 20 9.74 21.37 -33.50
N SER A 21 9.33 20.11 -33.64
CA SER A 21 9.58 19.06 -32.65
C SER A 21 11.07 18.74 -32.66
N THR A 22 11.85 19.52 -31.92
CA THR A 22 13.09 18.99 -31.38
C THR A 22 12.68 17.80 -30.54
N ARG A 23 13.03 16.60 -31.01
CA ARG A 23 12.85 15.35 -30.30
C ARG A 23 13.55 15.48 -28.96
N ARG A 24 12.87 16.02 -27.95
CA ARG A 24 13.25 15.83 -26.55
C ARG A 24 13.16 14.34 -26.37
N VAL A 25 14.31 13.68 -26.33
CA VAL A 25 14.42 12.32 -25.83
C VAL A 25 13.73 12.37 -24.47
N ALA A 26 12.52 11.81 -24.39
CA ALA A 26 11.83 11.72 -23.12
C ALA A 26 12.78 10.93 -22.23
N VAL A 27 13.32 11.58 -21.20
CA VAL A 27 14.16 10.92 -20.21
C VAL A 27 13.19 10.06 -19.41
N THR A 28 12.91 8.86 -19.92
CA THR A 28 12.15 7.85 -19.20
C THR A 28 12.98 7.51 -17.96
N SER A 29 12.40 7.61 -16.78
CA SER A 29 13.08 7.20 -15.56
C SER A 29 13.26 5.67 -15.60
N PRO A 30 14.49 5.16 -15.47
CA PRO A 30 14.75 3.72 -15.52
C PRO A 30 14.02 2.97 -14.39
N GLU A 31 13.85 3.62 -13.23
CA GLU A 31 13.10 3.07 -12.10
C GLU A 31 11.62 2.88 -12.46
N ILE A 32 10.99 3.90 -13.07
CA ILE A 32 9.58 3.82 -13.49
C ILE A 32 9.41 2.74 -14.57
N ALA A 33 10.36 2.62 -15.49
CA ALA A 33 10.34 1.57 -16.51
C ALA A 33 10.41 0.16 -15.90
N GLN A 34 11.23 -0.02 -14.85
CA GLN A 34 11.33 -1.28 -14.14
C GLN A 34 10.02 -1.64 -13.43
N THR A 35 9.43 -0.70 -12.67
CA THR A 35 8.16 -0.93 -11.97
C THR A 35 7.01 -1.25 -12.93
N VAL A 36 6.92 -0.54 -14.06
CA VAL A 36 5.93 -0.82 -15.10
C VAL A 36 6.12 -2.24 -15.64
N ALA A 37 7.35 -2.63 -15.98
CA ALA A 37 7.62 -3.97 -16.52
C ALA A 37 7.28 -5.08 -15.51
N GLU A 38 7.54 -4.86 -14.23
CA GLU A 38 7.24 -5.79 -13.15
C GLU A 38 5.73 -5.99 -12.95
N VAL A 39 4.97 -4.90 -12.84
CA VAL A 39 3.50 -4.97 -12.65
C VAL A 39 2.79 -5.59 -13.87
N TYR A 40 3.24 -5.28 -15.08
CA TYR A 40 2.73 -5.93 -16.29
C TYR A 40 3.21 -7.37 -16.48
N ARG A 41 4.19 -7.83 -15.71
CA ARG A 41 4.61 -9.24 -15.71
C ARG A 41 3.82 -10.04 -14.68
N GLU A 42 3.58 -9.45 -13.51
CA GLU A 42 3.09 -10.16 -12.33
C GLU A 42 1.57 -10.03 -12.15
N HIS A 43 0.99 -8.91 -12.55
CA HIS A 43 -0.41 -8.59 -12.25
C HIS A 43 -1.28 -8.36 -13.50
N LEU A 44 -0.70 -7.84 -14.59
CA LEU A 44 -1.46 -7.49 -15.79
C LEU A 44 -1.05 -8.37 -16.98
N SER A 45 -1.91 -9.30 -17.41
CA SER A 45 -1.60 -10.14 -18.57
C SER A 45 -1.61 -9.32 -19.87
N LEU A 46 -0.45 -9.16 -20.51
CA LEU A 46 -0.36 -8.60 -21.87
C LEU A 46 -0.92 -9.60 -22.91
N PRO A 47 -1.51 -9.14 -24.02
CA PRO A 47 -2.06 -10.03 -25.05
C PRO A 47 -1.01 -11.01 -25.58
N ALA A 48 -1.36 -12.31 -25.59
CA ALA A 48 -0.46 -13.37 -26.02
C ALA A 48 -0.06 -13.24 -27.50
N GLU A 49 -0.94 -12.67 -28.32
CA GLU A 49 -0.75 -12.40 -29.75
C GLU A 49 0.29 -11.31 -30.05
N TRP A 50 0.70 -10.52 -29.06
CA TRP A 50 1.72 -9.50 -29.25
C TRP A 50 3.12 -10.13 -29.32
N THR A 51 3.87 -9.72 -30.32
CA THR A 51 5.30 -10.03 -30.44
C THR A 51 6.09 -9.42 -29.28
N PRO A 52 7.26 -9.98 -28.93
CA PRO A 52 8.12 -9.41 -27.89
C PRO A 52 8.46 -7.93 -28.11
N ALA A 53 8.68 -7.53 -29.38
CA ALA A 53 8.96 -6.14 -29.73
C ALA A 53 7.76 -5.20 -29.49
N GLN A 54 6.54 -5.67 -29.76
CA GLN A 54 5.32 -4.88 -29.49
C GLN A 54 5.07 -4.72 -28.00
N ARG A 55 5.30 -5.78 -27.20
CA ARG A 55 5.21 -5.72 -25.74
C ARG A 55 6.20 -4.72 -25.17
N GLN A 56 7.48 -4.80 -25.58
CA GLN A 56 8.51 -3.87 -25.12
C GLN A 56 8.17 -2.42 -25.52
N SER A 57 7.76 -2.18 -26.77
CA SER A 57 7.38 -0.83 -27.22
C SER A 57 6.20 -0.25 -26.45
N PHE A 58 5.25 -1.09 -26.03
CA PHE A 58 4.15 -0.67 -25.17
C PHE A 58 4.66 -0.28 -23.78
N LEU A 59 5.46 -1.13 -23.13
CA LEU A 59 6.04 -0.85 -21.82
C LEU A 59 6.88 0.44 -21.82
N ASP A 60 7.71 0.64 -22.86
CA ASP A 60 8.53 1.84 -23.01
C ASP A 60 7.67 3.11 -23.13
N LYS A 61 6.58 3.06 -23.89
CA LYS A 61 5.63 4.18 -24.04
C LYS A 61 4.88 4.48 -22.76
N THR A 62 4.46 3.44 -22.04
CA THR A 62 3.79 3.57 -20.74
C THR A 62 4.74 4.20 -19.73
N ALA A 63 5.96 3.67 -19.61
CA ALA A 63 6.98 4.22 -18.72
C ALA A 63 7.33 5.68 -19.05
N ALA A 64 7.43 6.04 -20.33
CA ALA A 64 7.69 7.41 -20.76
C ALA A 64 6.54 8.37 -20.41
N THR A 65 5.29 7.89 -20.51
CA THR A 65 4.10 8.67 -20.12
C THR A 65 4.09 8.90 -18.61
N LEU A 66 4.27 7.84 -17.81
CA LEU A 66 4.29 7.93 -16.36
C LEU A 66 5.45 8.80 -15.87
N SER A 67 6.63 8.67 -16.46
CA SER A 67 7.80 9.49 -16.12
C SER A 67 7.53 10.99 -16.30
N ARG A 68 6.77 11.36 -17.34
CA ARG A 68 6.38 12.75 -17.57
C ARG A 68 5.38 13.24 -16.52
N GLN A 69 4.36 12.44 -16.21
CA GLN A 69 3.38 12.77 -15.19
C GLN A 69 4.03 12.94 -13.81
N VAL A 70 4.97 12.06 -13.45
CA VAL A 70 5.74 12.18 -12.21
C VAL A 70 6.54 13.48 -12.20
N ALA A 71 7.23 13.83 -13.29
CA ALA A 71 8.02 15.05 -13.36
C ALA A 71 7.14 16.32 -13.25
N GLU A 72 5.98 16.32 -13.90
CA GLU A 72 5.00 17.42 -13.82
C GLU A 72 4.48 17.58 -12.39
N LEU A 73 4.01 16.50 -11.77
CA LEU A 73 3.50 16.55 -10.39
C LEU A 73 4.60 16.88 -9.37
N ALA A 74 5.82 16.38 -9.56
CA ALA A 74 6.95 16.69 -8.69
C ALA A 74 7.32 18.17 -8.72
N ALA A 75 7.19 18.83 -9.89
CA ALA A 75 7.40 20.27 -10.00
C ALA A 75 6.34 21.04 -9.19
N GLU A 76 5.07 20.67 -9.32
CA GLU A 76 3.96 21.28 -8.57
C GLU A 76 4.14 21.11 -7.05
N LEU A 77 4.36 19.87 -6.59
CA LEU A 77 4.58 19.56 -5.17
C LEU A 77 5.84 20.26 -4.62
N GLY A 78 6.90 20.36 -5.43
CA GLY A 78 8.13 21.03 -5.07
C GLY A 78 7.95 22.53 -4.87
N GLU A 79 7.20 23.18 -5.76
CA GLU A 79 6.83 24.60 -5.64
C GLU A 79 5.97 24.83 -4.38
N GLN A 80 4.98 23.97 -4.13
CA GLN A 80 4.15 24.04 -2.93
C GLN A 80 4.98 23.89 -1.65
N ALA A 81 5.88 22.91 -1.59
CA ALA A 81 6.71 22.64 -0.43
C ALA A 81 7.66 23.82 -0.12
N VAL A 82 8.24 24.46 -1.14
CA VAL A 82 9.07 25.67 -0.97
C VAL A 82 8.23 26.86 -0.49
N GLN A 83 7.00 27.01 -1.00
CA GLN A 83 6.10 28.08 -0.58
C GLN A 83 5.64 27.90 0.87
N GLU A 84 5.32 26.68 1.28
CA GLU A 84 4.94 26.34 2.65
C GLU A 84 6.09 26.56 3.63
N TRP A 85 7.31 26.14 3.26
CA TRP A 85 8.52 26.45 4.02
C TRP A 85 8.69 27.96 4.21
N THR A 86 8.60 28.72 3.12
CA THR A 86 8.77 30.18 3.16
C THR A 86 7.73 30.85 4.04
N THR A 87 6.49 30.37 3.99
CA THR A 87 5.39 30.92 4.79
C THR A 87 5.56 30.61 6.28
N SER A 88 6.04 29.41 6.62
CA SER A 88 6.23 28.97 8.01
C SER A 88 7.48 29.55 8.67
N HIS A 89 8.56 29.74 7.90
CA HIS A 89 9.85 30.21 8.43
C HIS A 89 10.12 31.69 8.17
N GLY A 90 9.35 32.33 7.28
CA GLY A 90 9.50 33.75 6.94
C GLY A 90 10.66 34.06 5.99
N GLU A 91 11.41 33.04 5.55
CA GLU A 91 12.54 33.15 4.65
C GLU A 91 12.59 32.01 3.63
N HIS A 92 13.26 32.21 2.50
CA HIS A 92 13.43 31.16 1.49
C HIS A 92 14.36 30.05 2.01
N PRO A 93 14.09 28.78 1.66
CA PRO A 93 14.97 27.68 2.05
C PRO A 93 16.36 27.87 1.44
N ASP A 94 17.38 27.53 2.22
CA ASP A 94 18.74 27.43 1.71
C ASP A 94 18.84 26.31 0.67
N TYR A 95 19.99 26.22 -0.02
CA TYR A 95 20.16 25.28 -1.12
C TYR A 95 19.90 23.82 -0.70
N LEU A 96 20.44 23.40 0.45
CA LEU A 96 20.31 22.02 0.92
C LEU A 96 18.86 21.69 1.30
N THR A 97 18.19 22.62 1.99
CA THR A 97 16.78 22.47 2.35
C THR A 97 15.91 22.41 1.11
N LYS A 98 16.14 23.30 0.13
CA LYS A 98 15.42 23.29 -1.13
C LYS A 98 15.58 21.97 -1.88
N VAL A 99 16.80 21.44 -1.97
CA VAL A 99 17.05 20.13 -2.60
C VAL A 99 16.31 19.02 -1.84
N GLY A 100 16.30 19.04 -0.51
CA GLY A 100 15.54 18.09 0.31
C GLY A 100 14.03 18.13 0.02
N LEU A 101 13.46 19.33 -0.07
CA LEU A 101 12.04 19.53 -0.40
C LEU A 101 11.71 19.00 -1.81
N LEU A 102 12.56 19.30 -2.79
CA LEU A 102 12.37 18.83 -4.17
C LEU A 102 12.51 17.31 -4.30
N ASN A 103 13.44 16.69 -3.57
CA ASN A 103 13.58 15.24 -3.53
C ASN A 103 12.36 14.57 -2.90
N THR A 104 11.83 15.16 -1.82
CA THR A 104 10.60 14.67 -1.16
C THR A 104 9.42 14.77 -2.12
N ALA A 105 9.26 15.91 -2.79
CA ALA A 105 8.22 16.11 -3.80
C ALA A 105 8.32 15.09 -4.96
N MET A 106 9.53 14.78 -5.42
CA MET A 106 9.76 13.76 -6.45
C MET A 106 9.35 12.35 -5.99
N LEU A 107 9.66 11.98 -4.75
CA LEU A 107 9.25 10.69 -4.18
C LEU A 107 7.73 10.60 -4.05
N SER A 108 7.09 11.62 -3.49
CA SER A 108 5.62 11.68 -3.35
C SER A 108 4.92 11.65 -4.71
N ALA A 109 5.41 12.40 -5.68
CA ALA A 109 4.85 12.40 -7.03
C ALA A 109 4.92 11.02 -7.69
N LYS A 110 6.05 10.32 -7.51
CA LYS A 110 6.21 8.94 -8.01
C LYS A 110 5.17 8.01 -7.39
N GLU A 111 5.00 8.05 -6.08
CA GLU A 111 4.02 7.21 -5.38
C GLU A 111 2.58 7.48 -5.84
N ILE A 112 2.18 8.76 -5.90
CA ILE A 112 0.83 9.17 -6.31
C ILE A 112 0.53 8.69 -7.74
N VAL A 113 1.43 8.97 -8.70
CA VAL A 113 1.20 8.62 -10.11
C VAL A 113 1.18 7.11 -10.31
N LEU A 114 2.10 6.37 -9.70
CA LEU A 114 2.12 4.91 -9.81
C LEU A 114 0.88 4.29 -9.17
N SER A 115 0.43 4.80 -8.02
CA SER A 115 -0.80 4.35 -7.39
C SER A 115 -2.01 4.52 -8.30
N GLN A 116 -2.22 5.71 -8.86
CA GLN A 116 -3.39 6.03 -9.66
C GLN A 116 -3.38 5.38 -11.04
N GLN A 117 -2.21 5.28 -11.69
CA GLN A 117 -2.11 4.87 -13.09
C GLN A 117 -1.69 3.42 -13.29
N LEU A 118 -1.09 2.79 -12.28
CA LEU A 118 -0.55 1.45 -12.38
C LEU A 118 -1.24 0.49 -11.40
N TYR A 119 -1.28 0.84 -10.11
CA TYR A 119 -1.84 -0.04 -9.09
C TYR A 119 -3.38 -0.08 -9.11
N GLU A 120 -4.05 1.01 -9.47
CA GLU A 120 -5.51 1.01 -9.66
C GLU A 120 -5.96 0.15 -10.86
N LEU A 121 -5.06 -0.14 -11.80
CA LEU A 121 -5.32 -1.05 -12.92
C LEU A 121 -5.19 -2.53 -12.53
N ILE A 122 -4.55 -2.82 -11.40
CA ILE A 122 -4.50 -4.19 -10.89
C ILE A 122 -5.94 -4.54 -10.53
N PRO A 123 -6.59 -5.47 -11.26
CA PRO A 123 -7.92 -5.89 -10.87
C PRO A 123 -7.81 -6.39 -9.43
N PRO A 124 -8.77 -6.01 -8.54
CA PRO A 124 -8.82 -6.62 -7.23
C PRO A 124 -8.79 -8.14 -7.45
N PRO A 125 -8.06 -8.90 -6.61
CA PRO A 125 -8.01 -10.35 -6.75
C PRO A 125 -9.44 -10.82 -6.94
N GLU A 126 -9.70 -11.59 -7.99
CA GLU A 126 -11.05 -12.05 -8.31
C GLU A 126 -11.62 -12.66 -7.03
N THR A 127 -12.48 -11.92 -6.31
CA THR A 127 -13.39 -12.53 -5.36
C THR A 127 -14.24 -13.41 -6.24
N PRO A 128 -14.14 -14.75 -6.13
CA PRO A 128 -14.85 -15.64 -7.03
C PRO A 128 -16.34 -15.29 -6.91
N SER A 129 -16.87 -14.65 -7.94
CA SER A 129 -18.31 -14.53 -8.12
C SER A 129 -18.77 -15.94 -8.42
N GLY A 130 -19.47 -16.54 -7.45
CA GLY A 130 -19.81 -17.94 -7.42
C GLY A 130 -20.51 -18.41 -8.69
N ASP A 131 -19.89 -19.38 -9.35
CA ASP A 131 -20.54 -20.57 -9.93
C ASP A 131 -19.44 -21.59 -10.28
N LEU A 132 -18.64 -21.90 -9.29
CA LEU A 132 -17.91 -23.17 -9.23
C LEU A 132 -18.29 -23.74 -7.88
N ASP A 133 -18.82 -24.95 -7.90
CA ASP A 133 -18.97 -25.83 -6.76
C ASP A 133 -17.56 -26.18 -6.24
N LEU A 134 -16.86 -25.16 -5.73
CA LEU A 134 -15.63 -25.29 -4.98
C LEU A 134 -16.10 -25.70 -3.59
N PRO A 135 -15.60 -26.82 -3.03
CA PRO A 135 -15.80 -27.04 -1.60
C PRO A 135 -15.27 -25.80 -0.90
N SER A 136 -16.14 -25.15 -0.13
CA SER A 136 -15.76 -24.05 0.74
C SER A 136 -14.68 -24.54 1.69
N SER A 137 -13.42 -24.37 1.31
CA SER A 137 -12.36 -24.15 2.28
C SER A 137 -12.42 -22.64 2.60
N THR A 138 -13.47 -22.12 3.24
CA THR A 138 -13.56 -22.08 4.70
C THR A 138 -12.59 -23.02 5.41
N GLU A 139 -11.29 -22.84 5.15
CA GLU A 139 -10.32 -23.15 6.18
C GLU A 139 -10.50 -22.03 7.20
N THR A 140 -11.46 -22.23 8.11
CA THR A 140 -11.66 -21.36 9.26
C THR A 140 -10.35 -21.39 10.02
N LEU A 141 -9.48 -20.42 9.73
CA LEU A 141 -8.23 -20.27 10.47
C LEU A 141 -8.60 -20.24 11.95
N PRO A 142 -7.92 -21.02 12.80
CA PRO A 142 -8.20 -20.99 14.23
C PRO A 142 -8.01 -19.57 14.75
N TRP A 143 -8.76 -19.18 15.78
CA TRP A 143 -8.62 -17.85 16.41
C TRP A 143 -7.17 -17.50 16.75
N THR A 144 -6.30 -18.48 17.01
CA THR A 144 -4.86 -18.31 17.28
C THR A 144 -4.07 -17.72 16.11
N GLN A 145 -4.61 -17.73 14.89
CA GLN A 145 -3.95 -17.26 13.67
C GLN A 145 -4.70 -16.11 12.99
N ARG A 146 -6.01 -15.95 13.22
CA ARG A 146 -6.80 -14.88 12.56
C ARG A 146 -6.34 -13.47 12.93
N TRP A 147 -5.98 -13.26 14.20
CA TRP A 147 -5.54 -11.95 14.70
C TRP A 147 -4.20 -11.49 14.11
N THR A 148 -3.38 -12.39 13.53
CA THR A 148 -2.09 -12.02 12.90
C THR A 148 -2.27 -11.62 11.43
N HIS A 149 -3.30 -12.11 10.73
CA HIS A 149 -3.57 -11.79 9.32
C HIS A 149 -4.51 -10.60 9.16
N THR A 150 -4.03 -9.47 8.63
CA THR A 150 -4.78 -8.20 8.48
C THR A 150 -6.16 -8.35 7.84
N GLN A 151 -6.32 -9.25 6.87
CA GLN A 151 -7.57 -9.51 6.16
C GLN A 151 -8.62 -10.29 6.96
N HIS A 152 -8.25 -10.85 8.13
CA HIS A 152 -9.11 -11.66 9.00
C HIS A 152 -9.19 -11.10 10.43
N ARG A 153 -8.65 -9.90 10.68
CA ARG A 153 -8.68 -9.26 11.99
C ARG A 153 -10.05 -8.65 12.24
N THR A 154 -10.50 -8.78 13.48
CA THR A 154 -11.67 -8.09 14.01
C THR A 154 -11.20 -6.99 14.92
N GLU A 155 -11.77 -5.79 14.74
CA GLU A 155 -11.42 -4.65 15.58
C GLU A 155 -11.86 -4.91 17.03
N PRO A 156 -10.97 -4.77 18.02
CA PRO A 156 -11.36 -4.88 19.42
C PRO A 156 -12.38 -3.80 19.77
N THR A 157 -13.38 -4.16 20.57
CA THR A 157 -14.29 -3.20 21.17
C THR A 157 -13.58 -2.39 22.27
N GLU A 158 -14.12 -1.23 22.64
CA GLU A 158 -13.60 -0.43 23.75
C GLU A 158 -13.48 -1.26 25.05
N GLU A 159 -14.43 -2.15 25.32
CA GLU A 159 -14.39 -3.07 26.47
C GLU A 159 -13.18 -4.02 26.44
N LEU A 160 -12.78 -4.49 25.24
CA LEU A 160 -11.61 -5.34 25.07
C LEU A 160 -10.31 -4.54 25.23
N GLU A 161 -10.27 -3.29 24.77
CA GLU A 161 -9.12 -2.41 24.97
C GLU A 161 -8.89 -2.09 26.45
N GLU A 162 -9.97 -1.85 27.20
CA GLU A 162 -9.92 -1.69 28.67
C GLU A 162 -9.47 -2.97 29.36
N LEU A 163 -9.96 -4.13 28.91
CA LEU A 163 -9.52 -5.43 29.41
C LEU A 163 -8.02 -5.63 29.18
N VAL A 164 -7.51 -5.33 27.97
CA VAL A 164 -6.06 -5.37 27.68
C VAL A 164 -5.29 -4.43 28.60
N ALA A 165 -5.77 -3.21 28.83
CA ALA A 165 -5.13 -2.26 29.73
C ALA A 165 -5.05 -2.77 31.17
N SER A 166 -6.05 -3.56 31.60
CA SER A 166 -6.08 -4.18 32.94
C SER A 166 -5.19 -5.41 33.07
N LEU A 167 -5.09 -6.23 32.01
CA LEU A 167 -4.31 -7.47 31.99
C LEU A 167 -2.82 -7.22 31.75
N TRP A 168 -2.51 -6.27 30.86
CA TRP A 168 -1.16 -5.94 30.42
C TRP A 168 -0.92 -4.43 30.50
N PRO A 169 -0.79 -3.86 31.72
CA PRO A 169 -0.63 -2.42 31.91
C PRO A 169 0.72 -1.91 31.40
N ALA A 170 0.80 -0.61 31.12
CA ALA A 170 2.07 0.08 30.90
C ALA A 170 2.79 0.34 32.25
N PRO A 171 4.13 0.45 32.31
CA PRO A 171 5.10 0.37 31.20
C PRO A 171 5.64 -1.05 30.94
N GLN A 172 5.13 -2.05 31.66
CA GLN A 172 5.61 -3.43 31.62
C GLN A 172 5.29 -4.17 30.31
N PHE A 173 4.32 -3.67 29.53
CA PHE A 173 4.03 -4.12 28.16
C PHE A 173 3.99 -2.92 27.21
N SER A 174 4.66 -3.03 26.06
CA SER A 174 4.66 -1.98 25.05
C SER A 174 3.28 -1.70 24.45
N ALA A 175 3.10 -0.51 23.87
CA ALA A 175 1.86 -0.14 23.17
C ALA A 175 1.53 -1.11 22.02
N VAL A 176 2.56 -1.56 21.28
CA VAL A 176 2.39 -2.50 20.17
C VAL A 176 1.94 -3.88 20.66
N PHE A 177 2.49 -4.36 21.78
CA PHE A 177 2.02 -5.58 22.43
C PHE A 177 0.53 -5.47 22.78
N ARG A 178 0.11 -4.35 23.39
CA ARG A 178 -1.29 -4.13 23.80
C ARG A 178 -2.23 -4.09 22.59
N ILE A 179 -1.83 -3.46 21.49
CA ILE A 179 -2.61 -3.46 20.24
C ILE A 179 -2.82 -4.88 19.71
N LYS A 180 -1.73 -5.67 19.62
CA LYS A 180 -1.80 -7.07 19.17
C LYS A 180 -2.62 -7.95 20.12
N ALA A 181 -2.49 -7.75 21.42
CA ALA A 181 -3.30 -8.42 22.43
C ALA A 181 -4.80 -8.09 22.28
N GLY A 182 -5.15 -6.87 21.88
CA GLY A 182 -6.53 -6.49 21.55
C GLY A 182 -7.10 -7.32 20.41
N TYR A 183 -6.37 -7.45 19.29
CA TYR A 183 -6.79 -8.29 18.17
C TYR A 183 -6.90 -9.77 18.55
N LEU A 184 -5.98 -10.27 19.39
CA LEU A 184 -6.02 -11.65 19.91
C LEU A 184 -7.30 -11.91 20.74
N LEU A 185 -7.65 -10.99 21.63
CA LEU A 185 -8.87 -11.11 22.43
C LEU A 185 -10.13 -10.96 21.59
N ALA A 186 -10.12 -10.10 20.57
CA ALA A 186 -11.23 -9.96 19.63
C ALA A 186 -11.49 -11.28 18.87
N ALA A 187 -10.45 -11.89 18.31
CA ALA A 187 -10.56 -13.19 17.62
C ALA A 187 -11.06 -14.30 18.55
N ARG A 188 -10.65 -14.28 19.82
CA ARG A 188 -11.10 -15.24 20.84
C ARG A 188 -12.55 -15.03 21.27
N ALA A 189 -12.99 -13.77 21.38
CA ALA A 189 -14.36 -13.41 21.73
C ALA A 189 -15.36 -13.83 20.64
N GLU A 190 -14.97 -13.73 19.36
CA GLU A 190 -15.78 -14.21 18.23
C GLU A 190 -16.08 -15.70 18.30
N ASP A 191 -15.10 -16.51 18.71
CA ASP A 191 -15.27 -17.96 18.88
C ASP A 191 -15.97 -18.32 20.21
N GLN A 192 -16.50 -17.32 20.92
CA GLN A 192 -17.17 -17.46 22.23
C GLN A 192 -16.30 -18.19 23.27
N LEU A 193 -14.97 -18.09 23.13
CA LEU A 193 -14.03 -18.70 24.03
C LEU A 193 -13.88 -17.86 25.31
N PRO A 194 -13.56 -18.50 26.46
CA PRO A 194 -13.40 -17.79 27.71
C PRO A 194 -12.25 -16.79 27.61
N LEU A 195 -12.54 -15.51 27.88
CA LEU A 195 -11.57 -14.44 27.98
C LEU A 195 -10.91 -14.43 29.37
N PRO A 196 -9.60 -14.14 29.46
CA PRO A 196 -8.93 -13.94 30.73
C PRO A 196 -9.59 -12.80 31.51
N ARG A 197 -9.81 -13.00 32.81
CA ARG A 197 -10.45 -12.00 33.69
C ARG A 197 -9.46 -11.31 34.61
N GLN A 198 -8.26 -11.86 34.78
CA GLN A 198 -7.26 -11.38 35.72
C GLN A 198 -5.85 -11.49 35.14
N ALA A 199 -4.97 -10.55 35.52
CA ALA A 199 -3.59 -10.52 35.05
C ALA A 199 -2.78 -11.76 35.46
N HIS A 200 -3.14 -12.42 36.57
CA HIS A 200 -2.47 -13.62 37.11
C HIS A 200 -3.11 -14.95 36.65
N ASP A 201 -4.03 -14.90 35.70
CA ASP A 201 -4.62 -16.11 35.12
C ASP A 201 -3.58 -16.82 34.23
N PRO A 202 -3.36 -18.14 34.33
CA PRO A 202 -2.49 -18.87 33.41
C PRO A 202 -2.86 -18.65 31.94
N LEU A 203 -4.14 -18.38 31.65
CA LEU A 203 -4.57 -18.04 30.30
C LEU A 203 -3.99 -16.70 29.82
N THR A 204 -3.85 -15.71 30.70
CA THR A 204 -3.23 -14.41 30.37
C THR A 204 -1.76 -14.58 29.99
N GLU A 205 -1.03 -15.47 30.69
CA GLU A 205 0.36 -15.78 30.36
C GLU A 205 0.49 -16.51 29.02
N GLU A 206 -0.40 -17.46 28.73
CA GLU A 206 -0.41 -18.19 27.46
C GLU A 206 -0.67 -17.25 26.27
N LEU A 207 -1.67 -16.37 26.39
CA LEU A 207 -1.98 -15.38 25.36
C LEU A 207 -0.83 -14.38 25.17
N ALA A 208 -0.15 -13.99 26.25
CA ALA A 208 1.02 -13.12 26.16
C ALA A 208 2.16 -13.79 25.37
N GLN A 209 2.39 -15.10 25.54
CA GLN A 209 3.40 -15.83 24.78
C GLN A 209 3.11 -15.85 23.28
N LEU A 210 1.84 -15.98 22.88
CA LEU A 210 1.43 -15.90 21.48
C LEU A 210 1.72 -14.50 20.89
N VAL A 211 1.40 -13.44 21.63
CA VAL A 211 1.72 -12.06 21.21
C VAL A 211 3.22 -11.82 21.12
N PHE A 212 4.00 -12.34 22.07
CA PHE A 212 5.46 -12.21 22.02
C PHE A 212 6.08 -12.99 20.86
N GLN A 213 5.54 -14.16 20.51
CA GLN A 213 6.04 -14.93 19.38
C GLN A 213 5.80 -14.18 18.07
N ASP A 214 4.59 -13.67 17.86
CA ASP A 214 4.23 -12.86 16.68
C ASP A 214 5.05 -11.56 16.59
N LEU A 215 5.29 -10.88 17.72
CA LEU A 215 6.18 -9.72 17.75
C LEU A 215 7.61 -10.07 17.32
N ARG A 216 8.14 -11.25 17.71
CA ARG A 216 9.47 -11.71 17.27
C ARG A 216 9.48 -12.06 15.80
N ASP A 217 8.43 -12.70 15.31
CA ASP A 217 8.28 -13.05 13.89
C ASP A 217 8.20 -11.78 13.01
N ASP A 218 7.59 -10.71 13.52
CA ASP A 218 7.53 -9.37 12.90
C ASP A 218 8.83 -8.54 13.08
N GLY A 219 9.82 -9.04 13.84
CA GLY A 219 11.06 -8.29 14.15
C GLY A 219 10.87 -7.10 15.10
N LEU A 220 9.77 -7.06 15.84
CA LEU A 220 9.39 -6.00 16.77
C LEU A 220 9.88 -6.31 18.20
N PRO A 221 10.09 -5.29 19.05
CA PRO A 221 10.59 -5.50 20.41
C PRO A 221 9.55 -6.22 21.27
N ALA A 222 9.86 -7.47 21.67
CA ALA A 222 9.05 -8.30 22.57
C ALA A 222 9.21 -7.85 24.03
N ARG A 223 8.66 -6.69 24.37
CA ARG A 223 8.63 -6.09 25.71
C ARG A 223 7.35 -5.30 25.96
#